data_AF-A0A0S8CQZ4-F1
#
_entry.id   AF-A0A0S8CQZ4-F1
#
_cell.length_a   1.000
_cell.length_b   1.000
_cell.length_c   1.000
_cell.angle_alpha   90.00
_cell.angle_beta   90.00
_cell.angle_gamma   90.00
#
_symmetry.space_group_name_H-M   'P 1'
#
loop_
_entity.id
_entity.type
_entity.pdbx_description
1 polymer ?
#
loop_
_entity_poly.entity_id
_entity_poly.type
_entity_poly.pdbx_seq_one_letter_code
_entity_poly.pdbx_strand_id
1 'polypeptide(L)'
;MAVTIILVLSLLGLAIAFYYSSSVLKIPIDMGVEDKDTRKRLGKIHAAIATGAMAFLKQEYKFMAIFMVVFAAIIAVLIDDHHTDYV
;
A
#
# COMPACT_ATOMS: atom_id res chain seq x y z
N MET A 1 -5.05 -19.39 -22.20
CA MET A 1 -3.57 -19.24 -22.19
C MET A 1 -3.13 -17.83 -21.78
N ALA A 2 -3.66 -16.75 -22.36
CA ALA A 2 -3.27 -15.38 -21.97
C ALA A 2 -3.59 -15.06 -20.49
N VAL A 3 -4.81 -15.33 -20.03
CA VAL A 3 -5.24 -15.07 -18.64
C VAL A 3 -4.35 -15.79 -17.62
N THR A 4 -4.03 -17.06 -17.86
CA THR A 4 -3.16 -17.85 -16.99
C THR A 4 -1.74 -17.29 -16.94
N ILE A 5 -1.20 -16.83 -18.08
CA ILE A 5 0.13 -16.20 -18.14
C ILE A 5 0.14 -14.88 -17.37
N ILE A 6 -0.89 -14.04 -17.54
CA ILE A 6 -1.02 -12.76 -16.82
C ILE A 6 -1.04 -13.01 -15.30
N LEU A 7 -1.89 -13.91 -14.83
CA LEU A 7 -2.00 -14.22 -13.40
C LEU A 7 -0.67 -14.73 -12.82
N VAL A 8 0.02 -15.63 -13.54
CA VAL A 8 1.32 -16.17 -13.10
C VAL A 8 2.37 -15.05 -13.02
N LEU A 9 2.46 -14.19 -14.04
CA LEU A 9 3.45 -13.10 -14.05
C LEU A 9 3.13 -12.03 -13.00
N SER A 10 1.87 -11.70 -12.76
CA SER A 10 1.47 -10.78 -11.69
C SER A 10 1.85 -11.30 -10.30
N LEU A 11 1.61 -12.59 -10.03
CA LEU A 11 2.01 -13.22 -8.77
C LEU A 11 3.53 -13.30 -8.62
N LEU A 12 4.25 -13.61 -9.71
CA LEU A 12 5.71 -13.60 -9.71
C LEU A 12 6.25 -12.20 -9.38
N GLY A 13 5.67 -11.15 -9.96
CA GLY A 13 6.03 -9.75 -9.65
C GLY A 13 5.85 -9.42 -8.17
N LEU A 14 4.72 -9.84 -7.57
CA LEU A 14 4.48 -9.65 -6.14
C LEU A 14 5.49 -10.41 -5.27
N ALA A 15 5.84 -11.64 -5.66
CA ALA A 15 6.85 -12.44 -4.96
C ALA A 15 8.24 -11.78 -4.99
N ILE A 16 8.64 -11.23 -6.15
CA ILE A 16 9.91 -10.50 -6.30
C ILE A 16 9.90 -9.22 -5.45
N ALA A 17 8.81 -8.45 -5.47
CA ALA A 17 8.68 -7.25 -4.64
C ALA A 17 8.79 -7.58 -3.15
N PHE A 18 8.14 -8.66 -2.71
CA PHE A 18 8.23 -9.16 -1.34
C PHE A 18 9.65 -9.57 -0.96
N TYR A 19 10.38 -10.27 -1.86
CA TYR A 19 11.76 -10.67 -1.64
C TYR A 19 12.70 -9.47 -1.43
N TYR A 20 12.62 -8.46 -2.29
CA TYR A 20 13.45 -7.26 -2.17
C TYR A 20 13.07 -6.40 -0.97
N SER A 21 11.78 -6.19 -0.71
CA SER A 21 11.30 -5.47 0.48
C SER A 21 11.79 -6.12 1.77
N SER A 22 11.66 -7.45 1.87
CA SER A 22 12.15 -8.22 3.02
C SER A 22 13.66 -8.16 3.18
N SER A 23 14.40 -8.07 2.07
CA SER A 23 15.86 -7.95 2.10
C SER A 23 16.31 -6.59 2.62
N VAL A 24 15.63 -5.51 2.23
CA VAL A 24 15.91 -4.15 2.74
C VAL A 24 15.56 -4.02 4.22
N LEU A 25 14.44 -4.61 4.66
CA LEU A 25 14.01 -4.55 6.07
C LEU A 25 14.97 -5.25 7.05
N LYS A 26 15.83 -6.16 6.58
CA LYS A 26 16.87 -6.80 7.41
C LYS A 26 18.02 -5.86 7.77
N ILE A 27 18.15 -4.73 7.07
CA ILE A 27 19.21 -3.76 7.31
C ILE A 27 18.83 -2.95 8.56
N PRO A 28 19.62 -2.99 9.64
CA PRO A 28 19.29 -2.27 10.86
C PRO A 28 19.44 -0.76 10.65
N ILE A 29 18.49 0.01 11.19
CA ILE A 29 18.44 1.48 11.06
C ILE A 29 19.62 2.20 11.71
N ASP A 30 20.34 1.52 12.58
CA ASP A 30 21.51 1.96 13.34
C ASP A 30 22.83 1.37 12.81
N MET A 31 22.81 0.74 11.63
CA MET A 31 24.00 0.19 10.98
C MET A 31 25.09 1.26 10.85
N GLY A 32 26.25 1.03 11.47
CA GLY A 32 27.40 1.95 11.45
C GLY A 32 27.41 3.03 12.53
N VAL A 33 26.46 3.01 13.48
CA VAL A 33 26.42 3.98 14.58
C VAL A 33 27.02 3.38 15.86
N GLU A 34 28.21 3.82 16.24
CA GLU A 34 28.90 3.35 17.46
C GLU A 34 28.33 3.98 18.74
N ASP A 35 27.88 5.24 18.65
CA ASP A 35 27.31 5.98 19.79
C ASP A 35 25.92 5.46 20.19
N LYS A 36 25.80 5.09 21.47
CA LYS A 36 24.56 4.51 22.02
C LYS A 36 23.40 5.50 22.07
N ASP A 37 23.67 6.79 22.29
CA ASP A 37 22.60 7.80 22.37
C ASP A 37 22.03 8.11 20.98
N THR A 38 22.91 8.28 19.99
CA THR A 38 22.55 8.54 18.59
C THR A 38 21.70 7.41 18.01
N ARG A 39 22.09 6.16 18.25
CA ARG A 39 21.31 4.98 17.88
C ARG A 39 19.91 4.97 18.49
N LYS A 40 19.78 5.29 19.78
CA LYS A 40 18.48 5.36 20.46
C LYS A 40 17.59 6.47 19.91
N ARG A 41 18.18 7.62 19.55
CA ARG A 41 17.47 8.73 18.92
C ARG A 41 16.98 8.37 17.51
N LEU A 42 17.83 7.76 16.69
CA LEU A 42 17.46 7.29 15.34
C LEU A 42 16.26 6.35 15.39
N GLY A 43 16.27 5.36 16.28
CA GLY A 43 15.13 4.45 16.46
C GLY A 43 13.85 5.17 16.87
N LYS A 44 13.94 6.13 17.79
CA LYS A 44 12.78 6.94 18.21
C LYS A 44 12.21 7.78 17.07
N ILE A 45 13.07 8.45 16.31
CA ILE A 45 12.66 9.30 15.18
C ILE A 45 12.01 8.44 14.09
N HIS A 46 12.63 7.32 13.72
CA HIS A 46 12.08 6.39 12.74
C HIS A 46 10.70 5.88 13.14
N ALA A 47 10.54 5.45 14.40
CA ALA A 47 9.25 4.99 14.93
C ALA A 47 8.19 6.10 14.96
N ALA A 48 8.57 7.33 15.32
CA ALA A 48 7.67 8.47 15.34
C ALA A 48 7.18 8.84 13.93
N ILE A 49 8.07 8.82 12.93
CA ILE A 49 7.72 9.05 11.52
C ILE A 49 6.76 7.97 11.03
N ALA A 50 7.07 6.69 11.24
CA ALA A 50 6.22 5.60 10.82
C ALA A 50 4.81 5.69 11.45
N THR A 51 4.75 6.01 12.74
CA THR A 51 3.47 6.18 13.45
C THR A 51 2.67 7.36 12.90
N GLY A 52 3.31 8.51 12.68
CA GLY A 52 2.66 9.70 12.12
C GLY A 52 2.13 9.46 10.70
N ALA A 53 2.94 8.84 9.85
CA ALA A 53 2.54 8.50 8.48
C ALA A 53 1.35 7.55 8.45
N MET A 54 1.37 6.48 9.27
CA MET A 54 0.27 5.52 9.33
C MET A 54 -1.01 6.13 9.91
N ALA A 55 -0.91 7.06 10.86
CA ALA A 55 -2.06 7.78 11.40
C ALA A 55 -2.69 8.70 10.34
N PHE A 56 -1.86 9.42 9.57
CA PHE A 56 -2.31 10.26 8.47
C PHE A 56 -3.00 9.44 7.38
N LEU A 57 -2.34 8.38 6.88
CA LEU A 57 -2.87 7.51 5.82
C LEU A 57 -4.19 6.88 6.24
N LYS A 58 -4.34 6.46 7.50
CA LYS A 58 -5.60 5.89 8.00
C LYS A 58 -6.74 6.92 7.93
N GLN A 59 -6.47 8.17 8.28
CA GLN A 59 -7.48 9.22 8.23
C GLN A 59 -7.83 9.59 6.80
N GLU A 60 -6.82 9.73 5.92
CA GLU A 60 -7.02 9.99 4.49
C GLU A 60 -7.85 8.88 3.83
N TYR A 61 -7.48 7.62 4.07
CA TYR A 61 -8.16 6.46 3.47
C TYR A 61 -9.60 6.33 3.97
N LYS A 62 -9.90 6.76 5.20
CA LYS A 62 -11.28 6.80 5.70
C LYS A 62 -12.16 7.71 4.84
N PHE A 63 -11.69 8.92 4.52
CA PHE A 63 -12.45 9.85 3.68
C PHE A 63 -12.49 9.38 2.22
N MET A 64 -11.36 8.90 1.68
CA MET A 64 -11.33 8.35 0.32
C MET A 64 -12.27 7.17 0.15
N ALA A 65 -12.33 6.25 1.11
CA ALA A 65 -13.21 5.09 1.03
C ALA A 65 -14.70 5.50 0.98
N ILE A 66 -15.10 6.48 1.80
CA ILE A 66 -16.47 7.01 1.76
C ILE A 66 -16.76 7.60 0.38
N PHE A 67 -15.84 8.40 -0.15
CA PHE A 67 -15.99 8.99 -1.48
C PHE A 67 -16.11 7.92 -2.57
N MET A 68 -15.23 6.92 -2.58
CA MET A 68 -15.24 5.83 -3.56
C MET A 68 -16.56 5.04 -3.53
N VAL A 69 -17.09 4.72 -2.35
CA VAL A 69 -18.35 3.97 -2.23
C VAL A 69 -19.53 4.80 -2.71
N VAL A 70 -19.61 6.07 -2.33
CA VAL A 70 -20.69 6.97 -2.81
C VAL A 70 -20.61 7.13 -4.32
N PHE A 71 -19.42 7.32 -4.87
CA PHE A 71 -19.24 7.48 -6.31
C PHE A 71 -19.56 6.19 -7.09
N ALA A 72 -19.17 5.02 -6.55
CA ALA A 72 -19.55 3.74 -7.11
C ALA A 72 -21.08 3.55 -7.12
N ALA A 73 -21.78 3.96 -6.06
CA ALA A 73 -23.24 3.93 -6.02
C ALA A 73 -23.88 4.87 -7.05
N ILE A 74 -23.31 6.06 -7.27
CA ILE A 74 -23.77 6.98 -8.32
C ILE A 74 -23.61 6.34 -9.70
N ILE A 75 -22.44 5.76 -10.00
CA ILE A 75 -22.21 5.05 -11.28
C ILE A 75 -23.25 3.93 -11.45
N ALA A 76 -23.43 3.10 -10.42
CA ALA A 76 -24.35 1.98 -10.46
C ALA A 76 -25.83 2.38 -10.65
N VAL A 77 -26.23 3.61 -10.29
CA VAL A 77 -27.63 4.07 -10.46
C VAL A 77 -27.82 4.88 -11.74
N LEU A 78 -26.84 5.72 -12.11
CA LEU A 78 -26.97 6.67 -13.22
C LEU A 78 -26.43 6.15 -14.55
N ILE A 79 -25.47 5.21 -14.52
CA ILE A 79 -24.80 4.69 -15.74
C ILE A 79 -25.29 3.28 -16.08
N ASP A 80 -25.79 2.52 -15.11
CA ASP A 80 -26.33 1.17 -15.32
C ASP A 80 -27.71 1.23 -16.02
N ASP A 81 -27.69 1.48 -17.32
CA ASP A 81 -28.88 1.48 -18.19
C ASP A 81 -29.14 0.05 -18.70
N HIS A 82 -30.31 -0.48 -18.35
CA HIS A 82 -30.77 -1.79 -18.79
C HIS A 82 -31.13 -1.84 -20.30
N HIS A 83 -31.08 -0.72 -21.02
CA HIS A 83 -31.26 -0.66 -22.48
C HIS A 83 -29.95 -0.72 -23.28
N THR A 84 -28.79 -0.75 -22.62
CA THR A 84 -27.53 -1.05 -23.30
C THR A 84 -27.30 -2.56 -23.33
N ASP A 85 -27.68 -3.18 -24.46
CA ASP A 85 -27.27 -4.55 -24.77
C ASP A 85 -25.74 -4.59 -24.87
N TYR A 86 -25.09 -5.16 -23.84
CA TYR A 86 -23.67 -5.49 -23.90
C TYR A 86 -23.50 -6.69 -24.84
N VAL A 87 -23.23 -6.41 -26.11
CA VAL A 87 -22.71 -7.39 -27.10
C VAL A 87 -21.33 -7.90 -26.72
#